data_AF-A0A5L8Z8S9-F1
#
_entry.id   AF-A0A5L8Z8S9-F1
#
_cell.length_a   1.000
_cell.length_b   1.000
_cell.length_c   1.000
_cell.angle_alpha   90.00
_cell.angle_beta   90.00
_cell.angle_gamma   90.00
#
_symmetry.space_group_name_H-M   'P 1'
#
loop_
_entity.id
_entity.type
_entity.pdbx_description
1 polymer ?
#
loop_
_entity_poly.entity_id
_entity_poly.type
_entity_poly.pdbx_seq_one_letter_code
_entity_poly.pdbx_strand_id
1 'polypeptide(L)'
;MDFTQEKDLQNEIANNQSLQRDICGLLDMDFYQTRFHKETKFINGITADFTLFERDKIKALMECKGGAINVTDYVRGIGQIFQYEYFAEKGLSVRDYEFYPLCEFSSVYIFPDSVLRNNEFNIGLFKYPQTKKILEVNSHSLAVRLIDENELLRLEESRLNNLTIISQYYIRDNRLFELYFLLQVLMLLKIKKKKVHRFTLHGENGFLRKTNTINNANWRNAFISLSSLGFIDRDNYPTQIGLTYANKPFYEFAYMLFTSYLRPFYEAIFAVLPHNLNESNQVLCTKLREHFNCKNDVLFLTQSNGRYISSWLNIARDDFGIIDFTPRSNERKILFNPCVSSEIAFKEHIAKHSKWNDFEAKFMELCDEI
;
A
#
# COMPACT_ATOMS: atom_id res chain seq x y z
N MET A 1 -6.86 12.75 3.40
CA MET A 1 -8.17 12.85 4.08
C MET A 1 -8.30 11.55 4.84
N ASP A 2 -8.44 11.54 6.17
CA ASP A 2 -8.20 10.30 6.94
C ASP A 2 -9.33 9.27 6.94
N PHE A 3 -10.39 9.50 6.16
CA PHE A 3 -11.60 8.65 6.07
C PHE A 3 -12.11 8.19 7.44
N THR A 4 -12.10 9.10 8.42
CA THR A 4 -12.48 8.80 9.80
C THR A 4 -13.90 8.26 9.87
N GLN A 5 -14.83 8.86 9.11
CA GLN A 5 -16.20 8.37 9.00
C GLN A 5 -16.41 7.51 7.75
N GLU A 6 -17.26 6.50 7.88
CA GLU A 6 -17.64 5.59 6.80
C GLU A 6 -18.18 6.33 5.57
N LYS A 7 -19.01 7.37 5.80
CA LYS A 7 -19.61 8.19 4.75
C LYS A 7 -18.57 8.94 3.90
N ASP A 8 -17.41 9.29 4.47
CA ASP A 8 -16.35 9.97 3.73
C ASP A 8 -15.78 9.03 2.67
N LEU A 9 -15.48 7.78 3.04
CA LEU A 9 -15.01 6.75 2.11
C LEU A 9 -16.09 6.40 1.08
N GLN A 10 -17.33 6.23 1.49
CA GLN A 10 -18.45 5.98 0.58
C GLN A 10 -18.62 7.13 -0.44
N ASN A 11 -18.48 8.38 -0.02
CA ASN A 11 -18.56 9.52 -0.94
C ASN A 11 -17.38 9.57 -1.90
N GLU A 12 -16.17 9.25 -1.43
CA GLU A 12 -15.00 9.17 -2.31
C GLU A 12 -15.18 8.08 -3.37
N ILE A 13 -15.56 6.86 -2.97
CA ILE A 13 -15.82 5.75 -3.89
C ILE A 13 -16.91 6.13 -4.90
N ALA A 14 -17.98 6.79 -4.48
CA ALA A 14 -19.09 7.13 -5.36
C ALA A 14 -18.71 8.16 -6.44
N ASN A 15 -17.81 9.09 -6.13
CA ASN A 15 -17.51 10.24 -7.00
C ASN A 15 -16.17 10.12 -7.74
N ASN A 16 -15.29 9.19 -7.35
CA ASN A 16 -13.96 9.04 -7.93
C ASN A 16 -13.89 7.85 -8.90
N GLN A 17 -13.93 8.14 -10.20
CA GLN A 17 -13.86 7.12 -11.25
C GLN A 17 -12.53 6.36 -11.28
N SER A 18 -11.41 7.00 -10.92
CA SER A 18 -10.12 6.32 -10.86
C SER A 18 -10.11 5.28 -9.75
N LEU A 19 -10.68 5.62 -8.59
CA LEU A 19 -10.86 4.71 -7.46
C LEU A 19 -11.78 3.55 -7.82
N GLN A 20 -12.93 3.83 -8.44
CA GLN A 20 -13.85 2.78 -8.94
C GLN A 20 -13.18 1.84 -9.93
N ARG A 21 -12.36 2.38 -10.85
CA ARG A 21 -11.64 1.57 -11.83
C ARG A 21 -10.62 0.63 -11.19
N ASP A 22 -9.89 1.12 -10.19
CA ASP A 22 -8.95 0.29 -9.43
C ASP A 22 -9.70 -0.80 -8.63
N ILE A 23 -10.84 -0.46 -8.01
CA ILE A 23 -11.73 -1.45 -7.35
C ILE A 23 -12.21 -2.51 -8.35
N CYS A 24 -12.74 -2.12 -9.52
CA CYS A 24 -13.16 -3.05 -10.57
C CYS A 24 -12.02 -3.97 -11.00
N GLY A 25 -10.81 -3.43 -11.17
CA GLY A 25 -9.63 -4.23 -11.53
C GLY A 25 -9.30 -5.31 -10.50
N LEU A 26 -9.44 -5.02 -9.20
CA LEU A 26 -9.21 -5.98 -8.12
C LEU A 26 -10.32 -7.03 -8.00
N LEU A 27 -11.53 -6.72 -8.48
CA LEU A 27 -12.71 -7.59 -8.45
C LEU A 27 -12.93 -8.35 -9.76
N ASP A 28 -11.99 -8.30 -10.70
CA ASP A 28 -12.11 -8.94 -12.02
C ASP A 28 -13.35 -8.46 -12.80
N MET A 29 -13.65 -7.16 -12.71
CA MET A 29 -14.80 -6.53 -13.35
C MET A 29 -14.36 -5.56 -14.46
N ASP A 30 -15.12 -5.51 -15.55
CA ASP A 30 -14.96 -4.47 -16.56
C ASP A 30 -15.61 -3.16 -16.07
N PHE A 31 -14.78 -2.18 -15.76
CA PHE A 31 -15.22 -0.85 -15.31
C PHE A 31 -16.26 -0.21 -16.25
N TYR A 32 -16.10 -0.36 -17.57
CA TYR A 32 -17.02 0.26 -18.54
C TYR A 32 -18.39 -0.42 -18.60
N GLN A 33 -18.49 -1.63 -18.07
CA GLN A 33 -19.74 -2.41 -17.99
C GLN A 33 -20.26 -2.49 -16.56
N THR A 34 -19.61 -1.78 -15.62
CA THR A 34 -19.92 -1.81 -14.19
C THR A 34 -20.67 -0.56 -13.77
N ARG A 35 -21.73 -0.73 -12.96
CA ARG A 35 -22.42 0.36 -12.28
C ARG A 35 -22.36 0.18 -10.76
N PHE A 36 -21.94 1.24 -10.07
CA PHE A 36 -21.95 1.30 -8.60
C PHE A 36 -23.27 1.91 -8.14
N HIS A 37 -24.09 1.15 -7.42
CA HIS A 37 -25.35 1.61 -6.85
C HIS A 37 -25.21 1.73 -5.33
N LYS A 38 -25.41 2.93 -4.79
CA LYS A 38 -25.36 3.17 -3.33
C LYS A 38 -26.61 2.63 -2.62
N GLU A 39 -26.42 2.19 -1.37
CA GLU A 39 -27.48 1.96 -0.38
C GLU A 39 -28.63 1.08 -0.90
N THR A 40 -28.30 -0.06 -1.50
CA THR A 40 -29.30 -0.98 -2.02
C THR A 40 -29.82 -1.88 -0.90
N LYS A 41 -31.13 -1.82 -0.62
CA LYS A 41 -31.80 -2.58 0.45
C LYS A 41 -32.27 -3.95 -0.05
N PHE A 42 -31.78 -5.01 0.59
CA PHE A 42 -32.12 -6.42 0.36
C PHE A 42 -33.13 -6.94 1.40
N ILE A 43 -33.40 -8.25 1.35
CA ILE A 43 -34.29 -8.96 2.28
C ILE A 43 -33.91 -8.71 3.75
N ASN A 44 -34.91 -8.74 4.63
CA ASN A 44 -34.80 -8.42 6.06
C ASN A 44 -34.29 -7.00 6.36
N GLY A 45 -34.29 -6.13 5.35
CA GLY A 45 -33.88 -4.74 5.48
C GLY A 45 -32.39 -4.51 5.60
N ILE A 46 -31.58 -5.52 5.27
CA ILE A 46 -30.12 -5.41 5.18
C ILE A 46 -29.78 -4.57 3.96
N THR A 47 -28.98 -3.52 4.14
CA THR A 47 -28.55 -2.63 3.06
C THR A 47 -27.07 -2.90 2.74
N ALA A 48 -26.75 -2.95 1.44
CA ALA A 48 -25.38 -2.90 0.97
C ALA A 48 -24.99 -1.46 0.66
N ASP A 49 -23.82 -1.04 1.16
CA ASP A 49 -23.30 0.30 0.91
C ASP A 49 -23.11 0.54 -0.59
N PHE A 50 -22.58 -0.47 -1.28
CA PHE A 50 -22.61 -0.53 -2.73
C PHE A 50 -23.03 -1.90 -3.26
N THR A 51 -23.86 -1.87 -4.30
CA THR A 51 -24.11 -3.01 -5.19
C THR A 51 -23.44 -2.73 -6.53
N LEU A 52 -22.57 -3.62 -6.97
CA LEU A 52 -21.85 -3.49 -8.24
C LEU A 52 -22.48 -4.43 -9.27
N PHE A 53 -23.06 -3.82 -10.30
CA PHE A 53 -23.68 -4.53 -11.42
C PHE A 53 -22.72 -4.59 -12.60
N GLU A 54 -22.44 -5.78 -13.13
CA GLU A 54 -21.76 -5.96 -14.42
C GLU A 54 -22.76 -6.60 -15.39
N ARG A 55 -22.98 -5.97 -16.56
CA ARG A 55 -23.98 -6.44 -17.55
C ARG A 55 -25.36 -6.74 -16.94
N ASP A 56 -25.85 -5.82 -16.11
CA ASP A 56 -27.14 -5.90 -15.39
C ASP A 56 -27.27 -7.07 -14.38
N LYS A 57 -26.19 -7.79 -14.06
CA LYS A 57 -26.16 -8.80 -13.02
C LYS A 57 -25.30 -8.36 -11.82
N ILE A 58 -25.69 -8.77 -10.63
CA ILE A 58 -24.96 -8.44 -9.39
C ILE A 58 -23.71 -9.31 -9.31
N LYS A 59 -22.53 -8.67 -9.41
CA LYS A 59 -21.24 -9.37 -9.33
C LYS A 59 -20.54 -9.14 -7.99
N ALA A 60 -20.82 -8.04 -7.31
CA ALA A 60 -20.31 -7.80 -5.97
C ALA A 60 -21.28 -7.00 -5.10
N LEU A 61 -21.27 -7.30 -3.80
CA LEU A 61 -21.87 -6.49 -2.76
C LEU A 61 -20.76 -6.02 -1.82
N MET A 62 -20.75 -4.74 -1.50
CA MET A 62 -19.65 -4.12 -0.76
C MET A 62 -20.15 -3.44 0.50
N GLU A 63 -19.49 -3.76 1.61
CA GLU A 63 -19.62 -3.10 2.90
C GLU A 63 -18.40 -2.18 3.10
N CYS A 64 -18.65 -0.92 3.42
CA CYS A 64 -17.62 0.07 3.74
C CYS A 64 -17.50 0.25 5.25
N LYS A 65 -16.30 0.60 5.73
CA LYS A 65 -16.08 1.09 7.10
C LYS A 65 -15.18 2.32 7.07
N GLY A 66 -15.38 3.21 8.04
CA GLY A 66 -14.45 4.32 8.32
C GLY A 66 -13.21 3.86 9.08
N GLY A 67 -12.28 4.79 9.31
CA GLY A 67 -11.04 4.54 10.03
C GLY A 67 -11.18 4.48 11.55
N ALA A 68 -12.15 5.20 12.11
CA ALA A 68 -12.40 5.23 13.56
C ALA A 68 -13.42 4.15 13.97
N ILE A 69 -13.07 2.88 13.76
CA ILE A 69 -13.90 1.73 14.12
C ILE A 69 -13.26 0.92 15.25
N ASN A 70 -14.10 0.33 16.09
CA ASN A 70 -13.68 -0.66 17.09
C ASN A 70 -13.91 -2.10 16.58
N VAL A 71 -13.56 -3.08 17.41
CA VAL A 71 -13.74 -4.51 17.08
C VAL A 71 -15.20 -4.89 16.80
N THR A 72 -16.16 -4.31 17.51
CA THR A 72 -17.59 -4.61 17.32
C THR A 72 -18.07 -4.12 15.95
N ASP A 73 -17.64 -2.93 15.55
CA ASP A 73 -17.95 -2.37 14.23
C ASP A 73 -17.32 -3.22 13.12
N TYR A 74 -16.07 -3.67 13.33
CA TYR A 74 -15.38 -4.54 12.38
C TYR A 74 -16.08 -5.89 12.21
N VAL A 75 -16.45 -6.55 13.32
CA VAL A 75 -17.17 -7.84 13.33
C VAL A 75 -18.57 -7.72 12.72
N ARG A 76 -19.26 -6.58 12.95
CA ARG A 76 -20.56 -6.30 12.33
C ARG A 76 -20.46 -6.23 10.80
N GLY A 77 -19.43 -5.56 10.27
CA GLY A 77 -19.15 -5.54 8.84
C GLY A 77 -18.87 -6.94 8.27
N ILE A 78 -18.15 -7.78 9.01
CA ILE A 78 -17.97 -9.21 8.65
C ILE A 78 -19.32 -9.94 8.59
N GLY A 79 -20.19 -9.71 9.57
CA GLY A 79 -21.54 -10.27 9.58
C GLY A 79 -22.34 -9.88 8.34
N GLN A 80 -22.24 -8.62 7.89
CA GLN A 80 -22.91 -8.12 6.68
C GLN A 80 -22.40 -8.83 5.42
N ILE A 81 -21.08 -8.97 5.24
CA ILE A 81 -20.54 -9.66 4.06
C ILE A 81 -20.85 -11.18 4.06
N PHE A 82 -21.03 -11.82 5.22
CA PHE A 82 -21.57 -13.19 5.27
C PHE A 82 -23.01 -13.26 4.75
N GLN A 83 -23.84 -12.26 5.06
CA GLN A 83 -25.19 -12.19 4.52
C GLN A 83 -25.19 -11.95 3.01
N TYR A 84 -24.23 -11.16 2.50
CA TYR A 84 -24.10 -10.94 1.06
C TYR A 84 -23.77 -12.22 0.29
N GLU A 85 -22.83 -13.03 0.78
CA GLU A 85 -22.55 -14.36 0.23
C GLU A 85 -23.80 -15.23 0.21
N TYR A 86 -24.54 -15.25 1.32
CA TYR A 86 -25.78 -16.02 1.43
C TYR A 86 -26.87 -15.54 0.45
N PHE A 87 -26.97 -14.22 0.21
CA PHE A 87 -27.90 -13.68 -0.79
C PHE A 87 -27.56 -14.17 -2.20
N ALA A 88 -26.28 -14.17 -2.56
CA ALA A 88 -25.83 -14.70 -3.85
C ALA A 88 -26.08 -16.22 -3.95
N GLU A 89 -25.79 -16.99 -2.90
CA GLU A 89 -25.99 -18.45 -2.86
C GLU A 89 -27.47 -18.84 -3.07
N LYS A 90 -28.40 -18.04 -2.54
CA LYS A 90 -29.84 -18.31 -2.62
C LYS A 90 -30.58 -17.50 -3.68
N GLY A 91 -29.90 -16.63 -4.42
CA GLY A 91 -30.51 -15.73 -5.41
C GLY A 91 -31.48 -14.72 -4.81
N LEU A 92 -31.22 -14.25 -3.58
CA LEU A 92 -32.10 -13.33 -2.84
C LEU A 92 -31.85 -11.88 -3.28
N SER A 93 -32.33 -11.52 -4.47
CA SER A 93 -32.04 -10.22 -5.07
C SER A 93 -33.12 -9.17 -4.85
N VAL A 94 -32.77 -7.94 -5.18
CA VAL A 94 -33.69 -6.81 -5.26
C VAL A 94 -34.17 -6.71 -6.70
N ARG A 95 -35.48 -6.52 -6.91
CA ARG A 95 -36.08 -6.30 -8.26
C ARG A 95 -35.72 -7.40 -9.27
N ASP A 96 -35.58 -8.65 -8.81
CA ASP A 96 -35.30 -9.83 -9.63
C ASP A 96 -34.00 -9.76 -10.45
N TYR A 97 -33.02 -8.93 -10.05
CA TYR A 97 -31.69 -8.97 -10.67
C TYR A 97 -31.01 -10.30 -10.41
N GLU A 98 -30.38 -10.88 -11.42
CA GLU A 98 -29.61 -12.10 -11.25
C GLU A 98 -28.26 -11.81 -10.59
N PHE A 99 -27.83 -12.70 -9.69
CA PHE A 99 -26.45 -12.74 -9.24
C PHE A 99 -25.59 -13.48 -10.26
N TYR A 100 -24.31 -13.13 -10.33
CA TYR A 100 -23.31 -14.00 -10.95
C TYR A 100 -23.21 -15.33 -10.18
N PRO A 101 -22.73 -16.42 -10.81
CA PRO A 101 -22.40 -17.66 -10.11
C PRO A 101 -21.51 -17.38 -8.90
N LEU A 102 -21.69 -18.14 -7.82
CA LEU A 102 -21.00 -17.87 -6.54
C LEU A 102 -19.47 -17.84 -6.68
N CYS A 103 -18.89 -18.63 -7.60
CA CYS A 103 -17.45 -18.62 -7.88
C CYS A 103 -16.92 -17.34 -8.54
N GLU A 104 -17.80 -16.51 -9.10
CA GLU A 104 -17.49 -15.22 -9.72
C GLU A 104 -18.01 -14.02 -8.89
N PHE A 105 -18.87 -14.28 -7.90
CA PHE A 105 -19.40 -13.29 -6.99
C PHE A 105 -18.37 -12.89 -5.92
N SER A 106 -18.38 -11.62 -5.50
CA SER A 106 -17.53 -11.11 -4.42
C SER A 106 -18.33 -10.45 -3.30
N SER A 107 -18.11 -10.92 -2.07
CA SER A 107 -18.52 -10.23 -0.85
C SER A 107 -17.39 -9.32 -0.39
N VAL A 108 -17.50 -8.03 -0.68
CA VAL A 108 -16.40 -7.07 -0.56
C VAL A 108 -16.47 -6.36 0.79
N TYR A 109 -15.34 -6.32 1.50
CA TYR A 109 -15.18 -5.52 2.70
C TYR A 109 -14.09 -4.49 2.47
N ILE A 110 -14.44 -3.20 2.51
CA ILE A 110 -13.51 -2.11 2.18
C ILE A 110 -13.38 -1.11 3.32
N PHE A 111 -12.15 -0.71 3.63
CA PHE A 111 -11.85 0.23 4.71
C PHE A 111 -10.55 1.01 4.44
N PRO A 112 -10.31 2.14 5.14
CA PRO A 112 -9.05 2.85 5.01
C PRO A 112 -7.91 2.14 5.75
N ASP A 113 -6.68 2.43 5.32
CA ASP A 113 -5.42 1.95 5.90
C ASP A 113 -5.24 2.21 7.41
N SER A 114 -5.95 3.20 7.96
CA SER A 114 -6.01 3.46 9.40
C SER A 114 -6.58 2.31 10.22
N VAL A 115 -7.45 1.48 9.63
CA VAL A 115 -8.00 0.28 10.29
C VAL A 115 -6.90 -0.73 10.59
N LEU A 116 -5.93 -0.92 9.71
CA LEU A 116 -4.83 -1.87 9.93
C LEU A 116 -3.78 -1.35 10.94
N ARG A 117 -3.74 -0.03 11.15
CA ARG A 117 -2.95 0.58 12.23
C ARG A 117 -3.64 0.52 13.59
N ASN A 118 -4.93 0.18 13.63
CA ASN A 118 -5.62 -0.03 14.89
C ASN A 118 -5.13 -1.34 15.51
N ASN A 119 -4.39 -1.23 16.62
CA ASN A 119 -3.81 -2.37 17.33
C ASN A 119 -4.79 -3.02 18.34
N GLU A 120 -6.05 -2.56 18.43
CA GLU A 120 -7.08 -3.16 19.32
C GLU A 120 -7.52 -4.55 18.85
N PHE A 121 -7.49 -4.79 17.53
CA PHE A 121 -7.84 -6.07 16.95
C PHE A 121 -6.89 -6.42 15.80
N ASN A 122 -6.97 -7.67 15.34
CA ASN A 122 -6.14 -8.17 14.26
C ASN A 122 -7.03 -8.83 13.22
N ILE A 123 -6.98 -8.31 11.99
CA ILE A 123 -7.89 -8.76 10.93
C ILE A 123 -7.62 -10.20 10.48
N GLY A 124 -6.41 -10.73 10.68
CA GLY A 124 -6.06 -12.11 10.35
C GLY A 124 -6.73 -13.14 11.26
N LEU A 125 -7.18 -12.74 12.45
CA LEU A 125 -7.80 -13.64 13.44
C LEU A 125 -9.32 -13.75 13.32
N PHE A 126 -9.93 -13.17 12.29
CA PHE A 126 -11.36 -13.31 12.04
C PHE A 126 -11.66 -14.31 10.95
N LYS A 127 -12.83 -14.94 11.06
CA LYS A 127 -13.39 -15.76 9.99
C LYS A 127 -14.18 -14.88 9.03
N TYR A 128 -14.09 -15.20 7.75
CA TYR A 128 -14.73 -14.46 6.66
C TYR A 128 -15.46 -15.43 5.71
N PRO A 129 -16.40 -14.94 4.87
CA PRO A 129 -17.05 -15.74 3.83
C PRO A 129 -16.06 -16.26 2.76
N GLN A 130 -16.47 -17.26 1.97
CA GLN A 130 -15.61 -17.85 0.93
C GLN A 130 -15.33 -16.88 -0.22
N THR A 131 -16.34 -16.10 -0.61
CA THR A 131 -16.33 -15.09 -1.68
C THR A 131 -15.71 -13.77 -1.27
N LYS A 132 -15.00 -13.71 -0.12
CA LYS A 132 -14.48 -12.47 0.43
C LYS A 132 -13.51 -11.77 -0.52
N LYS A 133 -13.58 -10.44 -0.55
CA LYS A 133 -12.52 -9.57 -1.04
C LYS A 133 -12.30 -8.46 -0.01
N ILE A 134 -11.17 -8.49 0.68
CA ILE A 134 -10.84 -7.48 1.68
C ILE A 134 -9.97 -6.42 1.00
N LEU A 135 -10.52 -5.22 0.85
CA LEU A 135 -9.88 -4.12 0.17
C LEU A 135 -9.44 -3.06 1.18
N GLU A 136 -8.21 -2.61 1.04
CA GLU A 136 -7.71 -1.44 1.76
C GLU A 136 -7.59 -0.25 0.81
N VAL A 137 -7.99 0.93 1.26
CA VAL A 137 -7.74 2.20 0.60
C VAL A 137 -6.73 3.02 1.41
N ASN A 138 -5.63 3.44 0.80
CA ASN A 138 -4.74 4.39 1.45
C ASN A 138 -5.38 5.78 1.52
N SER A 139 -5.51 6.35 2.71
CA SER A 139 -6.24 7.60 2.97
C SER A 139 -5.62 8.86 2.34
N HIS A 140 -4.38 8.76 1.88
CA HIS A 140 -3.64 9.87 1.28
C HIS A 140 -3.48 9.69 -0.23
N SER A 141 -2.99 8.53 -0.68
CA SER A 141 -2.73 8.27 -2.09
C SER A 141 -3.96 7.79 -2.87
N LEU A 142 -5.01 7.34 -2.16
CA LEU A 142 -6.20 6.67 -2.71
C LEU A 142 -5.90 5.37 -3.45
N ALA A 143 -4.68 4.83 -3.30
CA ALA A 143 -4.37 3.51 -3.83
C ALA A 143 -5.23 2.45 -3.14
N VAL A 144 -5.83 1.56 -3.94
CA VAL A 144 -6.58 0.40 -3.44
C VAL A 144 -5.74 -0.84 -3.65
N ARG A 145 -5.77 -1.73 -2.66
CA ARG A 145 -5.16 -3.06 -2.79
C ARG A 145 -6.03 -4.12 -2.14
N LEU A 146 -5.84 -5.35 -2.60
CA LEU A 146 -6.38 -6.55 -1.98
C LEU A 146 -5.47 -6.98 -0.83
N ILE A 147 -6.05 -7.26 0.33
CA ILE A 147 -5.40 -8.02 1.40
C ILE A 147 -5.62 -9.51 1.09
N ASP A 148 -4.57 -10.18 0.64
CA ASP A 148 -4.64 -11.59 0.27
C ASP A 148 -4.52 -12.52 1.49
N GLU A 149 -4.77 -13.82 1.28
CA GLU A 149 -4.67 -14.82 2.36
C GLU A 149 -3.26 -14.87 2.98
N ASN A 150 -2.20 -14.67 2.18
CA ASN A 150 -0.83 -14.68 2.69
C ASN A 150 -0.58 -13.49 3.62
N GLU A 151 -1.17 -12.33 3.35
CA GLU A 151 -1.13 -11.18 4.24
C GLU A 151 -1.97 -11.38 5.49
N LEU A 152 -3.18 -11.95 5.38
CA LEU A 152 -3.99 -12.30 6.54
C LEU A 152 -3.24 -13.25 7.49
N LEU A 153 -2.60 -14.29 6.95
CA LEU A 153 -1.77 -15.21 7.73
C LEU A 153 -0.59 -14.50 8.41
N ARG A 154 0.10 -13.60 7.69
CA ARG A 154 1.19 -12.79 8.28
C ARG A 154 0.71 -11.87 9.41
N LEU A 155 -0.49 -11.30 9.26
CA LEU A 155 -1.10 -10.47 10.31
C LEU A 155 -1.50 -11.33 11.51
N GLU A 156 -2.08 -12.50 11.29
CA GLU A 156 -2.34 -13.48 12.38
C GLU A 156 -1.04 -13.82 13.15
N GLU A 157 0.02 -14.17 12.43
CA GLU A 157 1.34 -14.45 13.02
C GLU A 157 1.93 -13.25 13.78
N SER A 158 1.68 -12.01 13.33
CA SER A 158 2.24 -10.82 13.98
C SER A 158 1.68 -10.61 15.39
N ARG A 159 0.39 -10.93 15.60
CA ARG A 159 -0.22 -10.86 16.94
C ARG A 159 0.25 -12.00 17.83
N LEU A 160 0.41 -13.21 17.30
CA LEU A 160 1.02 -14.32 18.04
C LEU A 160 2.44 -13.99 18.51
N ASN A 161 3.16 -13.18 17.71
CA ASN A 161 4.51 -12.69 18.03
C ASN A 161 4.52 -11.38 18.84
N ASN A 162 3.38 -10.86 19.30
CA ASN A 162 3.23 -9.57 20.01
C ASN A 162 3.99 -8.41 19.34
N LEU A 163 3.90 -8.28 18.01
CA LEU A 163 4.52 -7.19 17.26
C LEU A 163 3.66 -5.92 17.32
N THR A 164 4.29 -4.77 17.49
CA THR A 164 3.63 -3.47 17.35
C THR A 164 3.54 -3.08 15.88
N ILE A 165 2.35 -2.75 15.38
CA ILE A 165 2.13 -2.35 13.99
C ILE A 165 1.93 -0.83 13.93
N ILE A 166 2.87 -0.14 13.26
CA ILE A 166 2.74 1.30 12.94
C ILE A 166 2.44 1.54 11.45
N SER A 167 2.75 0.55 10.61
CA SER A 167 2.45 0.49 9.18
C SER A 167 2.67 -0.96 8.69
N GLN A 168 1.83 -1.38 7.77
CA GLN A 168 1.71 -2.72 7.20
C GLN A 168 2.46 -2.88 5.88
N TYR A 169 2.95 -1.78 5.31
CA TYR A 169 3.51 -1.75 3.97
C TYR A 169 4.95 -2.24 3.91
N TYR A 170 5.26 -3.12 2.95
CA TYR A 170 6.62 -3.60 2.71
C TYR A 170 7.35 -2.66 1.74
N ILE A 171 8.20 -1.76 2.24
CA ILE A 171 8.93 -0.78 1.38
C ILE A 171 10.45 -0.85 1.56
N ARG A 172 10.91 -1.54 2.61
CA ARG A 172 12.34 -1.68 2.95
C ARG A 172 13.13 -2.52 1.94
N ASP A 173 14.45 -2.53 2.12
CA ASP A 173 15.42 -3.29 1.32
C ASP A 173 15.49 -2.86 -0.17
N ASN A 174 14.94 -1.67 -0.50
CA ASN A 174 15.02 -0.99 -1.78
C ASN A 174 15.29 0.52 -1.58
N ARG A 175 15.71 1.20 -2.64
CA ARG A 175 15.59 2.66 -2.80
C ARG A 175 14.22 3.02 -3.34
N LEU A 176 13.72 4.19 -2.99
CA LEU A 176 12.47 4.70 -3.57
C LEU A 176 12.64 5.00 -5.05
N PHE A 177 13.80 5.50 -5.47
CA PHE A 177 14.04 5.71 -6.91
C PHE A 177 14.10 4.39 -7.70
N GLU A 178 14.45 3.27 -7.08
CA GLU A 178 14.34 1.95 -7.71
C GLU A 178 12.87 1.56 -7.88
N LEU A 179 12.01 1.81 -6.88
CA LEU A 179 10.57 1.60 -7.04
C LEU A 179 10.01 2.45 -8.20
N TYR A 180 10.45 3.70 -8.28
CA TYR A 180 10.05 4.63 -9.34
C TYR A 180 10.49 4.15 -10.73
N PHE A 181 11.75 3.70 -10.87
CA PHE A 181 12.26 3.13 -12.12
C PHE A 181 11.45 1.92 -12.58
N LEU A 182 11.20 0.98 -11.68
CA LEU A 182 10.37 -0.18 -11.99
C LEU A 182 8.97 0.25 -12.44
N LEU A 183 8.35 1.19 -11.73
CA LEU A 183 7.01 1.67 -12.06
C LEU A 183 6.95 2.32 -13.46
N GLN A 184 7.95 3.12 -13.83
CA GLN A 184 8.05 3.72 -15.17
C GLN A 184 8.25 2.66 -16.27
N VAL A 185 9.09 1.65 -16.03
CA VAL A 185 9.28 0.52 -16.97
C VAL A 185 7.97 -0.23 -17.19
N LEU A 186 7.23 -0.53 -16.12
CA LEU A 186 5.95 -1.23 -16.21
C LEU A 186 4.88 -0.38 -16.93
N MET A 187 4.91 0.94 -16.76
CA MET A 187 4.06 1.86 -17.52
C MET A 187 4.37 1.80 -19.03
N LEU A 188 5.64 1.85 -19.43
CA LEU A 188 6.05 1.76 -20.83
C LEU A 188 5.62 0.42 -21.46
N LEU A 189 5.80 -0.69 -20.73
CA LEU A 189 5.34 -2.00 -21.18
C LEU A 189 3.81 -2.05 -21.37
N LYS A 190 3.05 -1.44 -20.45
CA LYS A 190 1.58 -1.33 -20.56
C LYS A 190 1.17 -0.57 -21.82
N ILE A 191 1.78 0.59 -22.07
CA ILE A 191 1.53 1.44 -23.24
C ILE A 191 1.83 0.67 -24.53
N LYS A 192 2.95 -0.05 -24.57
CA LYS A 192 3.37 -0.87 -25.72
C LYS A 192 2.63 -2.21 -25.83
N LYS A 193 1.68 -2.49 -24.93
CA LYS A 193 0.93 -3.75 -24.86
C LYS A 193 1.86 -4.99 -24.79
N LYS A 194 3.02 -4.84 -24.15
CA LYS A 194 4.01 -5.91 -23.96
C LYS A 194 3.75 -6.60 -22.62
N LYS A 195 3.67 -7.94 -22.65
CA LYS A 195 3.50 -8.75 -21.44
C LYS A 195 4.67 -8.56 -20.47
N VAL A 196 4.36 -8.37 -19.19
CA VAL A 196 5.38 -8.30 -18.14
C VAL A 196 5.90 -9.71 -17.84
N HIS A 197 7.19 -9.93 -18.09
CA HIS A 197 7.91 -11.12 -17.69
C HIS A 197 8.93 -10.76 -16.60
N ARG A 198 8.58 -10.99 -15.33
CA ARG A 198 9.40 -10.58 -14.17
C ARG A 198 10.88 -11.00 -14.32
N PHE A 199 11.14 -12.24 -14.74
CA PHE A 199 12.51 -12.76 -14.91
C PHE A 199 13.33 -11.99 -15.97
N THR A 200 12.73 -11.52 -17.06
CA THR A 200 13.44 -10.73 -18.08
C THR A 200 13.74 -9.30 -17.60
N LEU A 201 13.05 -8.83 -16.56
CA LEU A 201 13.29 -7.52 -15.96
C LEU A 201 14.30 -7.59 -14.82
N HIS A 202 14.12 -8.53 -13.89
CA HIS A 202 14.91 -8.58 -12.64
C HIS A 202 15.90 -9.75 -12.53
N GLY A 203 15.97 -10.65 -13.53
CA GLY A 203 16.94 -11.74 -13.57
C GLY A 203 18.38 -11.23 -13.62
N GLU A 204 19.38 -12.11 -13.55
CA GLU A 204 20.81 -11.74 -13.51
C GLU A 204 21.23 -10.86 -14.71
N ASN A 205 20.68 -11.13 -15.90
CA ASN A 205 20.85 -10.34 -17.11
C ASN A 205 19.60 -9.52 -17.47
N GLY A 206 18.71 -9.28 -16.50
CA GLY A 206 17.45 -8.59 -16.73
C GLY A 206 17.63 -7.11 -17.04
N PHE A 207 16.66 -6.52 -17.74
CA PHE A 207 16.69 -5.11 -18.14
C PHE A 207 17.03 -4.15 -16.98
N LEU A 208 16.39 -4.33 -15.82
CA LEU A 208 16.59 -3.45 -14.67
C LEU A 208 18.01 -3.56 -14.09
N ARG A 209 18.70 -4.68 -14.29
CA ARG A 209 20.10 -4.84 -13.87
C ARG A 209 21.04 -3.87 -14.59
N LYS A 210 20.69 -3.45 -15.80
CA LYS A 210 21.51 -2.51 -16.58
C LYS A 210 21.61 -1.15 -15.91
N THR A 211 20.64 -0.76 -15.08
CA THR A 211 20.63 0.53 -14.37
C THR A 211 21.83 0.68 -13.44
N ASN A 212 22.33 -0.43 -12.86
CA ASN A 212 23.44 -0.43 -11.90
C ASN A 212 23.18 0.46 -10.66
N THR A 213 21.94 0.46 -10.17
CA THR A 213 21.55 1.19 -8.95
C THR A 213 22.17 0.59 -7.68
N ILE A 214 21.91 1.22 -6.53
CA ILE A 214 22.51 0.84 -5.24
C ILE A 214 22.10 -0.59 -4.81
N ASN A 215 20.82 -0.96 -4.91
CA ASN A 215 20.31 -2.29 -4.61
C ASN A 215 19.95 -3.07 -5.87
N ASN A 216 20.79 -2.96 -6.91
CA ASN A 216 20.51 -3.52 -8.22
C ASN A 216 20.23 -5.04 -8.25
N ALA A 217 20.51 -5.80 -7.18
CA ALA A 217 20.19 -7.22 -7.06
C ALA A 217 18.81 -7.53 -6.47
N ASN A 218 18.12 -6.52 -5.95
CA ASN A 218 16.92 -6.71 -5.14
C ASN A 218 15.63 -6.29 -5.87
N TRP A 219 15.64 -6.19 -7.20
CA TRP A 219 14.46 -5.82 -8.00
C TRP A 219 13.20 -6.67 -7.74
N ARG A 220 13.35 -7.92 -7.29
CA ARG A 220 12.22 -8.72 -6.80
C ARG A 220 11.48 -8.02 -5.65
N ASN A 221 12.22 -7.42 -4.71
CA ASN A 221 11.64 -6.69 -3.58
C ASN A 221 10.93 -5.42 -4.07
N ALA A 222 11.42 -4.78 -5.14
CA ALA A 222 10.72 -3.63 -5.74
C ALA A 222 9.33 -4.00 -6.27
N PHE A 223 9.17 -5.17 -6.90
CA PHE A 223 7.85 -5.68 -7.28
C PHE A 223 6.95 -5.92 -6.07
N ILE A 224 7.49 -6.52 -5.01
CA ILE A 224 6.74 -6.77 -3.76
C ILE A 224 6.30 -5.43 -3.15
N SER A 225 7.17 -4.43 -3.13
CA SER A 225 6.85 -3.10 -2.62
C SER A 225 5.77 -2.39 -3.43
N LEU A 226 5.90 -2.33 -4.76
CA LEU A 226 4.87 -1.71 -5.61
C LEU A 226 3.51 -2.41 -5.48
N SER A 227 3.51 -3.74 -5.34
CA SER A 227 2.28 -4.50 -5.11
C SER A 227 1.70 -4.21 -3.73
N SER A 228 2.53 -4.20 -2.68
CA SER A 228 2.13 -3.86 -1.31
C SER A 228 1.56 -2.44 -1.21
N LEU A 229 2.04 -1.50 -2.02
CA LEU A 229 1.58 -0.11 -2.08
C LEU A 229 0.26 0.07 -2.85
N GLY A 230 -0.20 -0.94 -3.60
CA GLY A 230 -1.36 -0.84 -4.50
C GLY A 230 -1.06 -0.14 -5.83
N PHE A 231 0.22 -0.06 -6.24
CA PHE A 231 0.62 0.65 -7.47
C PHE A 231 0.67 -0.26 -8.69
N ILE A 232 0.71 -1.57 -8.50
CA ILE A 232 0.63 -2.55 -9.58
C ILE A 232 -0.43 -3.60 -9.29
N ASP A 233 -1.08 -4.09 -10.34
CA ASP A 233 -2.05 -5.18 -10.28
C ASP A 233 -1.38 -6.55 -10.22
N ARG A 234 -2.20 -7.60 -10.16
CA ARG A 234 -1.74 -9.00 -10.13
C ARG A 234 -0.94 -9.41 -11.38
N ASP A 235 -1.21 -8.74 -12.51
CA ASP A 235 -0.54 -8.95 -13.78
C ASP A 235 0.73 -8.10 -13.92
N ASN A 236 1.07 -7.34 -12.87
CA ASN A 236 2.22 -6.46 -12.74
C ASN A 236 2.17 -5.19 -13.60
N TYR A 237 0.98 -4.76 -14.00
CA TYR A 237 0.83 -3.47 -14.64
C TYR A 237 0.46 -2.39 -13.65
N PRO A 238 0.83 -1.12 -13.90
CA PRO A 238 0.45 -0.05 -12.99
C PRO A 238 -1.08 0.12 -12.89
N THR A 239 -1.59 0.29 -11.67
CA THR A 239 -2.97 0.74 -11.38
C THR A 239 -3.17 2.18 -11.85
N GLN A 240 -4.37 2.76 -11.71
CA GLN A 240 -4.56 4.17 -12.06
C GLN A 240 -3.70 5.10 -11.20
N ILE A 241 -3.62 4.82 -9.90
CA ILE A 241 -2.71 5.53 -9.01
C ILE A 241 -1.24 5.28 -9.39
N GLY A 242 -0.88 4.04 -9.71
CA GLY A 242 0.46 3.71 -10.23
C GLY A 242 0.84 4.52 -11.47
N LEU A 243 -0.06 4.61 -12.46
CA LEU A 243 0.13 5.42 -13.69
C LEU A 243 0.24 6.91 -13.38
N THR A 244 -0.57 7.41 -12.45
CA THR A 244 -0.54 8.82 -12.05
C THR A 244 0.83 9.20 -11.52
N TYR A 245 1.40 8.35 -10.66
CA TYR A 245 2.69 8.61 -10.03
C TYR A 245 3.90 8.24 -10.88
N ALA A 246 3.78 7.31 -11.82
CA ALA A 246 4.80 7.04 -12.84
C ALA A 246 5.07 8.24 -13.76
N ASN A 247 4.07 9.11 -13.94
CA ASN A 247 4.13 10.30 -14.78
C ASN A 247 4.49 11.59 -14.03
N LYS A 248 4.69 11.52 -12.71
CA LYS A 248 5.13 12.67 -11.91
C LYS A 248 6.65 12.65 -11.74
N PRO A 249 7.30 13.81 -11.58
CA PRO A 249 8.73 13.86 -11.23
C PRO A 249 9.05 13.03 -9.98
N PHE A 250 10.29 12.53 -9.88
CA PHE A 250 10.68 11.67 -8.76
C PHE A 250 10.43 12.30 -7.38
N TYR A 251 10.67 13.60 -7.21
CA TYR A 251 10.44 14.26 -5.92
C TYR A 251 8.96 14.26 -5.49
N GLU A 252 8.01 14.32 -6.44
CA GLU A 252 6.57 14.19 -6.17
C GLU A 252 6.24 12.77 -5.73
N PHE A 253 6.81 11.77 -6.42
CA PHE A 253 6.65 10.35 -6.07
C PHE A 253 7.20 10.06 -4.67
N ALA A 254 8.43 10.48 -4.39
CA ALA A 254 9.08 10.27 -3.11
C ALA A 254 8.34 11.00 -1.98
N TYR A 255 7.91 12.24 -2.18
CA TYR A 255 7.12 12.99 -1.21
C TYR A 255 5.80 12.28 -0.89
N MET A 256 5.06 11.84 -1.92
CA MET A 256 3.83 11.09 -1.70
C MET A 256 4.10 9.79 -0.94
N LEU A 257 5.17 9.06 -1.27
CA LEU A 257 5.52 7.84 -0.54
C LEU A 257 5.78 8.15 0.94
N PHE A 258 6.48 9.26 1.19
CA PHE A 258 6.71 9.72 2.56
C PHE A 258 5.39 9.96 3.29
N THR A 259 4.54 10.84 2.78
CA THR A 259 3.32 11.25 3.49
C THR A 259 2.30 10.13 3.64
N SER A 260 2.19 9.27 2.63
CA SER A 260 1.13 8.27 2.55
C SER A 260 1.50 6.93 3.20
N TYR A 261 2.80 6.59 3.28
CA TYR A 261 3.24 5.25 3.70
C TYR A 261 4.39 5.25 4.71
N LEU A 262 5.34 6.19 4.61
CA LEU A 262 6.59 6.12 5.38
C LEU A 262 6.62 7.02 6.62
N ARG A 263 5.74 8.02 6.69
CA ARG A 263 5.71 8.99 7.76
C ARG A 263 5.70 8.36 9.17
N PRO A 264 4.91 7.32 9.48
CA PRO A 264 4.94 6.69 10.80
C PRO A 264 6.33 6.16 11.20
N PHE A 265 7.08 5.60 10.24
CA PHE A 265 8.45 5.13 10.50
C PHE A 265 9.40 6.30 10.77
N TYR A 266 9.29 7.37 10.00
CA TYR A 266 10.17 8.54 10.16
C TYR A 266 9.85 9.37 11.38
N GLU A 267 8.58 9.48 11.79
CA GLU A 267 8.22 10.09 13.07
C GLU A 267 8.84 9.32 14.24
N ALA A 268 8.78 7.99 14.22
CA ALA A 268 9.43 7.15 15.23
C ALA A 268 10.96 7.31 15.23
N ILE A 269 11.59 7.28 14.04
CA ILE A 269 13.04 7.44 13.90
C ILE A 269 13.46 8.84 14.38
N PHE A 270 12.76 9.90 13.99
CA PHE A 270 13.10 11.28 14.37
C PHE A 270 12.74 11.62 15.82
N ALA A 271 11.91 10.82 16.51
CA ALA A 271 11.73 10.94 17.95
C ALA A 271 12.98 10.50 18.74
N VAL A 272 13.78 9.59 18.17
CA VAL A 272 14.96 9.01 18.84
C VAL A 272 16.27 9.56 18.27
N LEU A 273 16.41 9.61 16.94
CA LEU A 273 17.67 9.87 16.25
C LEU A 273 18.38 11.19 16.63
N PRO A 274 17.71 12.34 16.81
CA PRO A 274 18.38 13.62 17.10
C PRO A 274 19.24 13.62 18.36
N HIS A 275 18.89 12.79 19.34
CA HIS A 275 19.64 12.66 20.60
C HIS A 275 20.71 11.55 20.56
N ASN A 276 20.82 10.86 19.42
CA ASN A 276 21.50 9.56 19.29
C ASN A 276 22.28 9.44 17.98
N LEU A 277 22.75 10.57 17.46
CA LEU A 277 23.32 10.65 16.12
C LEU A 277 24.52 9.73 15.90
N ASN A 278 25.29 9.46 16.95
CA ASN A 278 26.51 8.64 16.91
C ASN A 278 26.31 7.19 17.39
N GLU A 279 25.07 6.80 17.69
CA GLU A 279 24.76 5.49 18.25
C GLU A 279 24.71 4.38 17.20
N SER A 280 24.96 3.13 17.59
CA SER A 280 24.82 2.00 16.68
C SER A 280 23.35 1.74 16.32
N ASN A 281 23.10 1.06 15.20
CA ASN A 281 21.74 0.67 14.83
C ASN A 281 21.09 -0.25 15.88
N GLN A 282 21.88 -1.03 16.62
CA GLN A 282 21.38 -1.86 17.73
C GLN A 282 20.89 -0.98 18.90
N VAL A 283 21.61 0.09 19.23
CA VAL A 283 21.19 1.02 20.29
C VAL A 283 19.94 1.79 19.86
N LEU A 284 19.89 2.26 18.61
CA LEU A 284 18.68 2.89 18.06
C LEU A 284 17.48 1.92 18.09
N CYS A 285 17.71 0.63 17.83
CA CYS A 285 16.69 -0.41 17.92
C CYS A 285 16.10 -0.52 19.32
N THR A 286 16.95 -0.56 20.35
CA THR A 286 16.51 -0.58 21.75
C THR A 286 15.70 0.66 22.10
N LYS A 287 16.19 1.86 21.73
CA LYS A 287 15.50 3.12 22.00
C LYS A 287 14.15 3.24 21.29
N LEU A 288 14.01 2.67 20.08
CA LEU A 288 12.72 2.59 19.39
C LEU A 288 11.74 1.65 20.12
N ARG A 289 12.19 0.50 20.62
CA ARG A 289 11.34 -0.39 21.41
C ARG A 289 10.88 0.26 22.71
N GLU A 290 11.78 1.00 23.37
CA GLU A 290 11.45 1.81 24.56
C GLU A 290 10.43 2.90 24.24
N HIS A 291 10.59 3.61 23.12
CA HIS A 291 9.65 4.64 22.66
C HIS A 291 8.22 4.12 22.50
N PHE A 292 8.06 2.91 21.96
CA PHE A 292 6.76 2.25 21.81
C PHE A 292 6.32 1.45 23.04
N ASN A 293 7.13 1.40 24.10
CA ASN A 293 6.91 0.54 25.26
C ASN A 293 6.60 -0.92 24.88
N CYS A 294 7.26 -1.44 23.84
CA CYS A 294 7.02 -2.79 23.33
C CYS A 294 8.11 -3.75 23.79
N LYS A 295 7.72 -4.95 24.23
CA LYS A 295 8.67 -6.00 24.67
C LYS A 295 9.39 -6.69 23.52
N ASN A 296 8.75 -6.77 22.36
CA ASN A 296 9.26 -7.46 21.18
C ASN A 296 9.71 -6.46 20.12
N ASP A 297 9.11 -6.48 18.95
CA ASP A 297 9.52 -5.66 17.82
C ASP A 297 8.37 -4.84 17.24
N VAL A 298 8.72 -3.68 16.70
CA VAL A 298 7.89 -2.93 15.79
C VAL A 298 8.05 -3.52 14.40
N LEU A 299 6.94 -3.93 13.79
CA LEU A 299 6.89 -4.55 12.48
C LEU A 299 7.65 -3.69 11.45
N PHE A 300 8.57 -4.33 10.72
CA PHE A 300 9.39 -3.73 9.67
C PHE A 300 10.35 -2.61 10.10
N LEU A 301 10.47 -2.32 11.40
CA LEU A 301 11.37 -1.29 11.91
C LEU A 301 12.48 -1.87 12.80
N THR A 302 12.13 -2.55 13.90
CA THR A 302 13.13 -3.04 14.89
C THR A 302 13.46 -4.53 14.73
N GLN A 303 12.66 -5.25 13.94
CA GLN A 303 12.90 -6.65 13.61
C GLN A 303 14.29 -6.88 13.00
N SER A 304 14.74 -8.15 13.03
CA SER A 304 16.03 -8.55 12.44
C SER A 304 17.25 -7.87 13.08
N ASN A 305 17.24 -7.70 14.40
CA ASN A 305 18.36 -7.17 15.19
C ASN A 305 18.87 -5.80 14.68
N GLY A 306 17.95 -4.90 14.32
CA GLY A 306 18.29 -3.54 13.87
C GLY A 306 18.75 -3.43 12.41
N ARG A 307 18.76 -4.52 11.64
CA ARG A 307 19.07 -4.49 10.20
C ARG A 307 18.14 -3.56 9.42
N TYR A 308 16.84 -3.55 9.75
CA TYR A 308 15.87 -2.72 9.03
C TYR A 308 16.06 -1.22 9.29
N ILE A 309 16.58 -0.83 10.45
CA ILE A 309 16.96 0.58 10.72
C ILE A 309 17.98 1.06 9.69
N SER A 310 18.96 0.21 9.34
CA SER A 310 19.91 0.56 8.29
C SER A 310 19.23 0.84 6.97
N SER A 311 18.19 0.07 6.59
CA SER A 311 17.42 0.32 5.36
C SER A 311 16.72 1.69 5.40
N TRP A 312 16.07 2.03 6.52
CA TRP A 312 15.37 3.29 6.68
C TRP A 312 16.29 4.51 6.68
N LEU A 313 17.45 4.41 7.35
CA LEU A 313 18.47 5.45 7.34
C LEU A 313 19.07 5.62 5.95
N ASN A 314 19.30 4.50 5.26
CA ASN A 314 19.77 4.52 3.88
C ASN A 314 18.76 5.24 2.96
N ILE A 315 17.45 5.00 3.10
CA ILE A 315 16.41 5.73 2.35
C ILE A 315 16.42 7.22 2.70
N ALA A 316 16.54 7.55 3.99
CA ALA A 316 16.65 8.94 4.45
C ALA A 316 17.84 9.66 3.83
N ARG A 317 18.99 9.00 3.70
CA ARG A 317 20.19 9.57 3.09
C ARG A 317 20.09 9.66 1.57
N ASP A 318 19.78 8.55 0.92
CA ASP A 318 19.98 8.44 -0.53
C ASP A 318 18.75 8.88 -1.34
N ASP A 319 17.54 8.65 -0.84
CA ASP A 319 16.31 9.00 -1.57
C ASP A 319 15.81 10.40 -1.20
N PHE A 320 15.82 10.72 0.10
CA PHE A 320 15.31 12.00 0.60
C PHE A 320 16.40 13.06 0.85
N GLY A 321 17.66 12.66 1.05
CA GLY A 321 18.75 13.59 1.38
C GLY A 321 18.61 14.26 2.75
N ILE A 322 17.83 13.70 3.68
CA ILE A 322 17.47 14.36 4.96
C ILE A 322 18.47 14.06 6.09
N ILE A 323 19.28 13.01 5.94
CA ILE A 323 20.41 12.71 6.81
C ILE A 323 21.66 12.44 5.97
N ASP A 324 22.83 12.66 6.56
CA ASP A 324 24.10 12.31 5.94
C ASP A 324 24.94 11.42 6.87
N PHE A 325 25.59 10.42 6.28
CA PHE A 325 26.53 9.53 6.94
C PHE A 325 27.33 8.71 5.93
N THR A 326 28.58 8.43 6.26
CA THR A 326 29.42 7.54 5.46
C THR A 326 29.05 6.07 5.68
N PRO A 327 29.20 5.20 4.67
CA PRO A 327 28.94 3.77 4.83
C PRO A 327 29.71 3.17 6.01
N ARG A 328 29.01 2.39 6.84
CA ARG A 328 29.54 1.75 8.07
C ARG A 328 29.93 2.70 9.20
N SER A 329 29.73 4.01 9.05
CA SER A 329 29.89 4.95 10.16
C SER A 329 28.60 5.07 10.97
N ASN A 330 28.77 5.28 12.27
CA ASN A 330 27.68 5.68 13.15
C ASN A 330 27.54 7.20 13.21
N GLU A 331 28.50 7.98 12.71
CA GLU A 331 28.43 9.44 12.72
C GLU A 331 27.41 9.92 11.68
N ARG A 332 26.31 10.49 12.17
CA ARG A 332 25.20 10.97 11.35
C ARG A 332 24.99 12.45 11.56
N LYS A 333 24.58 13.15 10.50
CA LYS A 333 24.13 14.54 10.54
C LYS A 333 22.71 14.63 10.00
N ILE A 334 21.83 15.29 10.74
CA ILE A 334 20.50 15.65 10.22
C ILE A 334 20.67 16.90 9.35
N LEU A 335 20.24 16.81 8.10
CA LEU A 335 20.28 17.92 7.13
C LEU A 335 18.92 18.61 7.02
N PHE A 336 17.85 17.86 7.23
CA PHE A 336 16.47 18.33 7.05
C PHE A 336 15.52 17.49 7.94
N ASN A 337 14.48 18.11 8.50
CA ASN A 337 13.49 17.39 9.31
C ASN A 337 12.14 17.31 8.57
N PRO A 338 11.82 16.18 7.94
CA PRO A 338 10.63 16.06 7.10
C PRO A 338 9.32 16.07 7.90
N CYS A 339 9.37 15.87 9.22
CA CYS A 339 8.17 15.79 10.05
C CYS A 339 7.59 17.16 10.43
N VAL A 340 8.36 18.25 10.24
CA VAL A 340 7.97 19.62 10.60
C VAL A 340 8.09 20.62 9.46
N SER A 341 8.66 20.20 8.33
CA SER A 341 8.83 21.05 7.15
C SER A 341 7.55 21.12 6.30
N SER A 342 7.41 22.20 5.54
CA SER A 342 6.33 22.32 4.56
C SER A 342 6.52 21.36 3.38
N GLU A 343 5.42 21.04 2.71
CA GLU A 343 5.43 20.25 1.47
C GLU A 343 6.39 20.81 0.42
N ILE A 344 6.32 22.12 0.17
CA ILE A 344 7.13 22.81 -0.83
C ILE A 344 8.62 22.64 -0.50
N ALA A 345 9.01 22.97 0.75
CA ALA A 345 10.40 22.88 1.16
C ALA A 345 10.92 21.44 1.09
N PHE A 346 10.10 20.45 1.41
CA PHE A 346 10.53 19.06 1.36
C PHE A 346 10.69 18.56 -0.08
N LYS A 347 9.75 18.89 -0.98
CA LYS A 347 9.87 18.55 -2.41
C LYS A 347 11.11 19.19 -3.04
N GLU A 348 11.37 20.47 -2.77
CA GLU A 348 12.57 21.17 -3.23
C GLU A 348 13.85 20.51 -2.69
N HIS A 349 13.85 20.11 -1.42
CA HIS A 349 14.98 19.42 -0.79
C HIS A 349 15.25 18.07 -1.46
N ILE A 350 14.22 17.26 -1.70
CA ILE A 350 14.35 15.96 -2.39
C ILE A 350 14.91 16.16 -3.80
N ALA A 351 14.35 17.11 -4.56
CA ALA A 351 14.79 17.38 -5.93
C ALA A 351 16.29 17.72 -6.01
N LYS A 352 16.79 18.47 -5.01
CA LYS A 352 18.19 18.90 -4.97
C LYS A 352 19.15 17.83 -4.45
N HIS A 353 18.72 17.02 -3.47
CA HIS A 353 19.64 16.19 -2.68
C HIS A 353 19.48 14.68 -2.88
N SER A 354 18.47 14.24 -3.62
CA SER A 354 18.30 12.82 -3.91
C SER A 354 19.39 12.28 -4.84
N LYS A 355 19.84 11.05 -4.58
CA LYS A 355 20.71 10.29 -5.47
C LYS A 355 20.02 9.80 -6.74
N TRP A 356 18.69 9.96 -6.86
CA TRP A 356 18.01 9.74 -8.14
C TRP A 356 18.69 10.51 -9.29
N ASN A 357 19.17 11.73 -9.02
CA ASN A 357 19.90 12.57 -9.98
C ASN A 357 21.17 11.88 -10.54
N ASP A 358 21.82 11.01 -9.76
CA ASP A 358 23.02 10.28 -10.19
C ASP A 358 22.69 9.17 -11.20
N PHE A 359 21.45 8.70 -11.23
CA PHE A 359 21.00 7.57 -12.05
C PHE A 359 20.04 7.95 -13.18
N GLU A 360 19.47 9.17 -13.15
CA GLU A 360 18.42 9.62 -14.06
C GLU A 360 18.84 9.47 -15.53
N ALA A 361 19.97 10.07 -15.94
CA ALA A 361 20.39 10.10 -17.33
C ALA A 361 20.52 8.68 -17.93
N LYS A 362 21.16 7.78 -17.19
CA LYS A 362 21.31 6.38 -17.59
C LYS A 362 19.98 5.64 -17.63
N PHE A 363 19.10 5.90 -16.68
CA PHE A 363 17.79 5.27 -16.66
C PHE A 363 16.92 5.71 -17.84
N MET A 364 16.96 6.99 -18.20
CA MET A 364 16.23 7.52 -19.36
C MET A 364 16.76 6.94 -20.66
N GLU A 365 18.08 6.81 -20.84
CA GLU A 365 18.69 6.12 -21.99
C GLU A 365 18.18 4.67 -22.11
N LEU A 366 18.12 3.94 -20.99
CA LEU A 366 17.61 2.56 -20.98
C LEU A 366 16.13 2.49 -21.34
N CYS A 367 15.32 3.47 -20.93
CA CYS A 367 13.89 3.50 -21.25
C CYS A 367 13.63 3.57 -22.76
N ASP A 368 14.52 4.17 -23.54
CA ASP A 368 14.41 4.23 -25.01
C ASP A 368 14.57 2.85 -25.67
N GLU A 369 15.16 1.86 -24.97
CA GLU A 369 15.31 0.48 -25.46
C GLU A 369 14.03 -0.38 -25.33
N ILE A 370 13.10 0.00 -24.44
CA ILE A 370 11.81 -0.68 -24.22
C ILE A 370 10.88 -0.28 -25.34
#